data_AF-A0A2E5X5H1-F1
#
_entry.id   AF-A0A2E5X5H1-F1
#
_cell.length_a   1.000
_cell.length_b   1.000
_cell.length_c   1.000
_cell.angle_alpha   90.00
_cell.angle_beta   90.00
_cell.angle_gamma   90.00
#
_symmetry.space_group_name_H-M   'P 1'
#
loop_
_entity.id
_entity.type
_entity.pdbx_description
1 polymer ?
#
loop_
_entity_poly.entity_id
_entity_poly.type
_entity_poly.pdbx_seq_one_letter_code
_entity_poly.pdbx_strand_id
1 'polypeptide(L)'
;MPMKTSKHFIITCALIIPVAVAAMSAPVPAAPVSGLAFEPQEPPPPQDKRKEVKELCDTFGDHIKAKGKEDQLAVAVLDKLLKEFEGSGPKDRASIAKAIDKAFDQSRREIEEGIPNNQLNLAAAVALGDMGPESAKLLAKRIGHKKLKDDDAVRRRLILSLGRTKDESGLKTLQDLLVHRRPILQGAAAEALGEYVKLKLKKRKDVFEDILKALDSAKAAVDADVTDPIARDRYDTVSAPMMTSLARLCGERVNSPEEWRRWWNKNKKADWDAGDD
;
A
#
# COMPACT_ATOMS: atom_id res chain seq x y z
N MET A 1 -15.68 -25.78 -49.11
CA MET A 1 -15.94 -25.02 -50.35
C MET A 1 -15.94 -23.53 -50.03
N PRO A 2 -15.14 -22.71 -50.73
CA PRO A 2 -14.91 -21.30 -50.39
C PRO A 2 -15.63 -20.34 -51.36
N MET A 3 -16.25 -19.27 -50.86
CA MET A 3 -16.67 -18.09 -51.63
C MET A 3 -16.85 -16.93 -50.64
N LYS A 4 -16.56 -15.66 -50.90
CA LYS A 4 -15.84 -14.95 -51.96
C LYS A 4 -15.57 -13.55 -51.37
N THR A 5 -14.47 -12.96 -51.80
CA THR A 5 -14.10 -11.55 -51.67
C THR A 5 -15.15 -10.59 -52.24
N SER A 6 -15.22 -9.35 -51.73
CA SER A 6 -15.45 -8.20 -52.61
C SER A 6 -14.85 -6.90 -52.07
N LYS A 7 -14.35 -6.12 -53.02
CA LYS A 7 -13.54 -4.91 -52.93
C LYS A 7 -14.39 -3.70 -53.29
N HIS A 8 -14.09 -2.56 -52.64
CA HIS A 8 -14.09 -1.18 -53.14
C HIS A 8 -15.40 -0.55 -53.63
N PHE A 9 -15.73 0.64 -53.12
CA PHE A 9 -16.21 1.74 -53.96
C PHE A 9 -15.87 3.10 -53.33
N ILE A 10 -15.02 3.86 -54.02
CA ILE A 10 -14.75 5.28 -53.81
C ILE A 10 -15.80 6.04 -54.62
N ILE A 11 -16.53 6.98 -54.02
CA ILE A 11 -17.32 7.96 -54.77
C ILE A 11 -16.92 9.36 -54.33
N THR A 12 -16.15 9.99 -55.22
CA THR A 12 -15.89 11.41 -55.33
C THR A 12 -17.17 12.11 -55.78
N CYS A 13 -17.59 13.18 -55.10
CA CYS A 13 -18.55 14.13 -55.65
C CYS A 13 -18.04 15.55 -55.43
N ALA A 14 -17.50 16.13 -56.50
CA ALA A 14 -17.19 17.53 -56.64
C ALA A 14 -18.49 18.32 -56.86
N LEU A 15 -18.61 19.49 -56.24
CA LEU A 15 -19.62 20.48 -56.62
C LEU A 15 -19.03 21.89 -56.58
N ILE A 16 -19.50 22.68 -57.54
CA ILE A 16 -18.82 23.74 -58.27
C ILE A 16 -19.02 25.11 -57.63
N ILE A 17 -17.99 25.95 -57.79
CA ILE A 17 -17.84 27.36 -57.40
C ILE A 17 -18.75 28.29 -58.26
N PRO A 18 -19.12 29.47 -57.76
CA PRO A 18 -18.76 30.67 -58.53
C PRO A 18 -18.07 31.76 -57.71
N VAL A 19 -17.13 32.38 -58.41
CA VAL A 19 -16.21 33.44 -58.01
C VAL A 19 -16.95 34.77 -57.83
N ALA A 20 -16.57 35.54 -56.80
CA ALA A 20 -16.81 36.97 -56.72
C ALA A 20 -15.49 37.71 -56.44
N VAL A 21 -15.39 38.88 -57.07
CA VAL A 21 -14.20 39.63 -57.44
C VAL A 21 -13.52 40.34 -56.26
N ALA A 22 -12.20 40.48 -56.40
CA ALA A 22 -11.26 41.10 -55.47
C ALA A 22 -11.58 42.57 -55.11
N ALA A 23 -11.32 42.91 -53.84
CA ALA A 23 -10.92 44.24 -53.42
C ALA A 23 -9.59 44.12 -52.66
N MET A 24 -8.56 44.80 -53.18
CA MET A 24 -7.23 44.86 -52.58
C MET A 24 -7.26 45.69 -51.31
N SER A 25 -6.80 45.10 -50.20
CA SER A 25 -6.49 45.80 -48.95
C SER A 25 -5.11 45.35 -48.50
N ALA A 26 -4.19 46.30 -48.36
CA ALA A 26 -2.79 46.08 -47.99
C ALA A 26 -2.63 45.32 -46.66
N PRO A 27 -1.54 44.53 -46.48
CA PRO A 27 -1.29 43.84 -45.22
C PRO A 27 -0.87 44.85 -44.15
N VAL A 28 -1.63 44.90 -43.05
CA VAL A 28 -1.22 45.55 -41.81
C VAL A 28 -0.14 44.66 -41.16
N PRO A 29 1.00 45.21 -40.72
CA PRO A 29 2.03 44.41 -40.06
C PRO A 29 1.48 43.91 -38.71
N ALA A 30 1.36 42.60 -38.56
CA ALA A 30 1.06 41.97 -37.29
C ALA A 30 2.26 42.18 -36.34
N ALA A 31 2.04 42.96 -35.29
CA ALA A 31 2.99 43.07 -34.18
C ALA A 31 3.18 41.68 -33.52
N PRO A 32 4.40 41.33 -33.09
CA PRO A 32 4.62 40.09 -32.39
C PRO A 32 3.96 40.18 -31.01
N VAL A 33 2.87 39.45 -30.82
CA VAL A 33 2.42 39.10 -29.46
C VAL A 33 3.46 38.15 -28.89
N SER A 34 4.37 38.71 -28.08
CA SER A 34 5.21 37.94 -27.17
C SER A 34 4.30 37.04 -26.33
N GLY A 35 4.26 35.76 -26.68
CA GLY A 35 3.71 34.73 -25.83
C GLY A 35 4.53 34.70 -24.55
N LEU A 36 3.94 35.14 -23.45
CA LEU A 36 4.42 34.81 -22.11
C LEU A 36 4.35 33.29 -21.98
N ALA A 37 5.50 32.64 -22.16
CA ALA A 37 5.69 31.27 -21.75
C ALA A 37 5.43 31.21 -20.24
N PHE A 38 4.34 30.57 -19.84
CA PHE A 38 4.12 30.19 -18.46
C PHE A 38 5.07 29.02 -18.18
N GLU A 39 6.30 29.32 -17.74
CA GLU A 39 7.17 28.29 -17.20
C GLU A 39 6.45 27.65 -16.01
N PRO A 40 6.26 26.32 -15.98
CA PRO A 40 5.76 25.63 -14.81
C PRO A 40 6.76 25.90 -13.68
N GLN A 41 6.39 26.78 -12.75
CA GLN A 41 7.21 27.06 -11.59
C GLN A 41 7.34 25.75 -10.81
N GLU A 42 8.55 25.19 -10.74
CA GLU A 42 8.80 24.00 -9.92
C GLU A 42 8.32 24.30 -8.49
N PRO A 43 7.53 23.40 -7.87
CA PRO A 43 7.03 23.63 -6.52
C PRO A 43 8.22 23.91 -5.59
N PRO A 44 8.11 24.89 -4.69
CA PRO A 44 9.19 25.25 -3.79
C PRO A 44 9.65 23.99 -3.02
N PRO A 45 10.97 23.85 -2.79
CA PRO A 45 11.51 22.66 -2.16
C PRO A 45 10.85 22.43 -0.79
N PRO A 46 10.58 21.16 -0.41
CA PRO A 46 9.92 20.82 0.84
C PRO A 46 10.57 21.54 2.03
N GLN A 47 9.77 22.31 2.76
CA GLN A 47 10.26 23.12 3.87
C GLN A 47 10.26 22.32 5.17
N ASP A 48 11.30 22.51 5.98
CA ASP A 48 11.45 21.95 7.31
C ASP A 48 11.24 23.04 8.38
N LYS A 49 10.90 22.61 9.60
CA LYS A 49 10.67 23.46 10.77
C LYS A 49 9.50 24.42 10.59
N ARG A 50 8.47 24.01 9.85
CA ARG A 50 7.25 24.80 9.70
C ARG A 50 6.54 24.89 11.05
N LYS A 51 6.20 26.12 11.46
CA LYS A 51 5.50 26.37 12.74
C LYS A 51 4.16 25.64 12.80
N GLU A 52 3.43 25.67 11.68
CA GLU A 52 2.13 25.00 11.53
C GLU A 52 2.22 23.49 11.76
N VAL A 53 3.25 22.81 11.24
CA VAL A 53 3.47 21.37 11.48
C VAL A 53 3.71 21.09 12.96
N LYS A 54 4.52 21.93 13.61
CA LYS A 54 4.79 21.79 15.05
C LYS A 54 3.51 21.99 15.85
N GLU A 55 2.73 23.02 15.55
CA GLU A 55 1.45 23.31 16.22
C GLU A 55 0.44 22.17 16.05
N LEU A 56 0.36 21.57 14.85
CA LEU A 56 -0.48 20.39 14.60
C LEU A 56 0.00 19.16 15.40
N CYS A 57 1.32 18.94 15.47
CA CYS A 57 1.88 17.84 16.28
C CYS A 57 1.58 18.03 17.77
N ASP A 58 1.68 19.26 18.28
CA ASP A 58 1.38 19.60 19.66
C ASP A 58 -0.12 19.44 19.95
N THR A 59 -0.98 19.96 19.06
CA THR A 59 -2.46 19.81 19.12
C THR A 59 -2.87 18.34 19.14
N PHE A 60 -2.31 17.52 18.25
CA PHE A 60 -2.53 16.07 18.26
C PHE A 60 -2.09 15.46 19.60
N GLY A 61 -0.90 15.85 20.07
CA GLY A 61 -0.34 15.43 21.34
C GLY A 61 -1.23 15.73 22.54
N ASP A 62 -1.98 16.83 22.52
CA ASP A 62 -2.88 17.22 23.60
C ASP A 62 -4.21 16.44 23.54
N HIS A 63 -4.80 16.28 22.37
CA HIS A 63 -6.00 15.46 22.20
C HIS A 63 -5.77 14.00 22.65
N ILE A 64 -4.63 13.40 22.30
CA ILE A 64 -4.37 12.00 22.69
C ILE A 64 -4.18 11.83 24.21
N LYS A 65 -3.80 12.90 24.94
CA LYS A 65 -3.67 12.90 26.41
C LYS A 65 -5.02 13.05 27.12
N ALA A 66 -6.08 13.46 26.42
CA ALA A 66 -7.43 13.63 26.97
C ALA A 66 -8.15 12.30 27.30
N LYS A 67 -7.40 11.19 27.43
CA LYS A 67 -7.87 9.86 27.87
C LYS A 67 -9.10 9.34 27.12
N GLY A 68 -9.13 9.52 25.80
CA GLY A 68 -10.21 9.01 24.95
C GLY A 68 -11.34 10.02 24.68
N LYS A 69 -11.48 11.06 25.50
CA LYS A 69 -12.57 12.05 25.36
C LYS A 69 -12.49 12.82 24.04
N GLU A 70 -11.29 13.00 23.53
CA GLU A 70 -11.01 13.78 22.33
C GLU A 70 -10.42 12.90 21.22
N ASP A 71 -10.58 11.57 21.26
CA ASP A 71 -10.00 10.69 20.24
C ASP A 71 -10.57 10.99 18.84
N GLN A 72 -11.83 11.42 18.73
CA GLN A 72 -12.39 11.88 17.46
C GLN A 72 -11.70 13.16 16.95
N LEU A 73 -11.37 14.09 17.85
CA LEU A 73 -10.62 15.30 17.49
C LEU A 73 -9.17 14.94 17.10
N ALA A 74 -8.54 14.01 17.82
CA ALA A 74 -7.22 13.50 17.48
C ALA A 74 -7.22 12.86 16.09
N VAL A 75 -8.25 12.07 15.74
CA VAL A 75 -8.41 11.49 14.39
C VAL A 75 -8.57 12.59 13.33
N ALA A 76 -9.36 13.62 13.59
CA ALA A 76 -9.47 14.76 12.66
C ALA A 76 -8.14 15.52 12.47
N VAL A 77 -7.29 15.55 13.50
CA VAL A 77 -5.93 16.13 13.38
C VAL A 77 -4.98 15.19 12.63
N LEU A 78 -5.16 13.86 12.67
CA LEU A 78 -4.37 12.93 11.84
C LEU A 78 -4.52 13.25 10.35
N ASP A 79 -5.73 13.51 9.87
CA ASP A 79 -5.96 13.84 8.45
C ASP A 79 -5.22 15.11 8.03
N LYS A 80 -5.18 16.12 8.91
CA LYS A 80 -4.41 17.36 8.69
C LYS A 80 -2.92 17.08 8.67
N LEU A 81 -2.42 16.27 9.61
CA LEU A 81 -1.02 15.87 9.67
C LEU A 81 -0.59 15.10 8.42
N LEU A 82 -1.43 14.22 7.88
CA LEU A 82 -1.18 13.49 6.64
C LEU A 82 -1.10 14.43 5.45
N LYS A 83 -2.03 15.39 5.35
CA LYS A 83 -1.98 16.40 4.29
C LYS A 83 -0.69 17.23 4.35
N GLU A 84 -0.29 17.64 5.54
CA GLU A 84 0.96 18.40 5.72
C GLU A 84 2.21 17.56 5.48
N PHE A 85 2.16 16.24 5.68
CA PHE A 85 3.27 15.33 5.46
C PHE A 85 3.74 15.33 4.00
N GLU A 86 2.82 15.40 3.04
CA GLU A 86 3.13 15.38 1.60
C GLU A 86 4.10 16.51 1.20
N GLY A 87 3.85 17.73 1.68
CA GLY A 87 4.67 18.92 1.45
C GLY A 87 5.81 19.14 2.47
N SER A 88 5.97 18.27 3.46
CA SER A 88 6.97 18.41 4.51
C SER A 88 8.37 18.02 4.06
N GLY A 89 9.38 18.75 4.53
CA GLY A 89 10.78 18.30 4.51
C GLY A 89 11.04 17.12 5.46
N PRO A 90 12.22 16.49 5.39
CA PRO A 90 12.53 15.25 6.12
C PRO A 90 12.41 15.34 7.65
N LYS A 91 12.70 16.51 8.25
CA LYS A 91 12.62 16.69 9.71
C LYS A 91 11.16 16.85 10.15
N ASP A 92 10.36 17.59 9.39
CA ASP A 92 8.93 17.74 9.65
C ASP A 92 8.22 16.40 9.47
N ARG A 93 8.50 15.66 8.39
CA ARG A 93 8.03 14.28 8.17
C ARG A 93 8.34 13.36 9.35
N ALA A 94 9.59 13.36 9.81
CA ALA A 94 10.01 12.57 10.96
C ALA A 94 9.32 13.00 12.26
N SER A 95 9.03 14.29 12.42
CA SER A 95 8.32 14.83 13.59
C SER A 95 6.86 14.42 13.59
N ILE A 96 6.18 14.51 12.44
CA ILE A 96 4.80 14.03 12.25
C ILE A 96 4.72 12.54 12.57
N ALA A 97 5.62 11.72 12.00
CA ALA A 97 5.60 10.27 12.23
C ALA A 97 5.78 9.91 13.71
N LYS A 98 6.69 10.61 14.40
CA LYS A 98 6.90 10.46 15.84
C LYS A 98 5.71 10.96 16.68
N ALA A 99 5.00 12.01 16.23
CA ALA A 99 3.81 12.49 16.91
C ALA A 99 2.70 11.44 16.83
N ILE A 100 2.43 10.90 15.63
CA ILE A 100 1.43 9.85 15.40
C ILE A 100 1.76 8.57 16.18
N ASP A 101 3.03 8.17 16.23
CA ASP A 101 3.49 6.99 16.99
C ASP A 101 3.15 7.05 18.49
N LYS A 102 3.03 8.25 19.08
CA LYS A 102 2.63 8.41 20.50
C LYS A 102 1.19 7.96 20.78
N ALA A 103 0.34 7.81 19.76
CA ALA A 103 -1.00 7.25 19.91
C ALA A 103 -0.96 5.83 20.52
N PHE A 104 0.07 5.04 20.20
CA PHE A 104 0.26 3.68 20.72
C PHE A 104 0.75 3.60 22.16
N ASP A 105 1.12 4.74 22.76
CA ASP A 105 1.46 4.81 24.17
C ASP A 105 0.24 5.02 25.06
N GLN A 106 -0.86 5.44 24.46
CA GLN A 106 -2.11 5.69 25.14
C GLN A 106 -2.86 4.40 25.40
N SER A 107 -3.17 4.14 26.68
CA SER A 107 -4.10 3.07 27.05
C SER A 107 -5.51 3.65 27.13
N ARG A 108 -6.47 2.91 26.62
CA ARG A 108 -7.89 3.27 26.66
C ARG A 108 -8.64 2.19 27.43
N ARG A 109 -9.63 2.63 28.21
CA ARG A 109 -10.59 1.70 28.79
C ARG A 109 -11.49 1.20 27.67
N GLU A 110 -11.93 -0.04 27.79
CA GLU A 110 -12.97 -0.60 26.92
C GLU A 110 -14.19 0.32 26.86
N ILE A 111 -14.87 0.33 25.71
CA ILE A 111 -16.09 1.12 25.51
C ILE A 111 -17.22 0.44 26.29
N GLU A 112 -17.32 -0.87 26.12
CA GLU A 112 -18.21 -1.80 26.79
C GLU A 112 -17.41 -3.09 27.06
N GLU A 113 -17.93 -3.97 27.90
CA GLU A 113 -17.26 -5.23 28.25
C GLU A 113 -16.85 -6.02 27.00
N GLY A 114 -15.54 -6.22 26.83
CA GLY A 114 -14.98 -6.95 25.70
C GLY A 114 -14.91 -6.16 24.38
N ILE A 115 -15.25 -4.87 24.37
CA ILE A 115 -15.11 -3.98 23.21
C ILE A 115 -13.91 -3.04 23.41
N PRO A 116 -12.75 -3.31 22.77
CA PRO A 116 -11.58 -2.46 22.87
C PRO A 116 -11.86 -1.05 22.33
N ASN A 117 -11.44 -0.03 23.07
CA ASN A 117 -11.44 1.34 22.59
C ASN A 117 -10.10 1.64 21.88
N ASN A 118 -9.94 1.09 20.68
CA ASN A 118 -8.68 1.13 19.93
C ASN A 118 -8.76 1.94 18.63
N GLN A 119 -9.83 2.72 18.44
CA GLN A 119 -10.07 3.49 17.21
C GLN A 119 -8.91 4.43 16.86
N LEU A 120 -8.38 5.15 17.85
CA LEU A 120 -7.22 6.02 17.66
C LEU A 120 -5.97 5.22 17.23
N ASN A 121 -5.76 4.02 17.80
CA ASN A 121 -4.62 3.17 17.44
C ASN A 121 -4.76 2.63 16.01
N LEU A 122 -5.97 2.23 15.61
CA LEU A 122 -6.26 1.78 14.25
C LEU A 122 -6.02 2.91 13.25
N ALA A 123 -6.53 4.12 13.51
CA ALA A 123 -6.33 5.29 12.67
C ALA A 123 -4.85 5.69 12.57
N ALA A 124 -4.12 5.70 13.70
CA ALA A 124 -2.68 5.98 13.70
C ALA A 124 -1.88 4.95 12.89
N ALA A 125 -2.25 3.67 12.95
CA ALA A 125 -1.59 2.62 12.17
C ALA A 125 -1.81 2.84 10.66
N VAL A 126 -3.04 3.18 10.25
CA VAL A 126 -3.36 3.56 8.86
C VAL A 126 -2.49 4.73 8.42
N ALA A 127 -2.51 5.82 9.19
CA ALA A 127 -1.79 7.04 8.86
C ALA A 127 -0.29 6.78 8.67
N LEU A 128 0.33 6.03 9.59
CA LEU A 128 1.74 5.65 9.45
C LEU A 128 1.97 4.83 8.17
N GLY A 129 1.11 3.87 7.82
CA GLY A 129 1.25 3.11 6.57
C GLY A 129 1.24 3.98 5.31
N ASP A 130 0.48 5.08 5.34
CA ASP A 130 0.30 6.00 4.20
C ASP A 130 1.48 6.96 4.04
N MET A 131 2.28 7.12 5.11
CA MET A 131 3.50 7.93 5.11
C MET A 131 4.71 7.24 4.45
N GLY A 132 4.58 5.99 4.03
CA GLY A 132 5.63 5.29 3.29
C GLY A 132 6.85 4.89 4.14
N PRO A 133 8.05 4.81 3.55
CA PRO A 133 9.25 4.29 4.21
C PRO A 133 9.65 4.96 5.52
N GLU A 134 9.33 6.25 5.68
CA GLU A 134 9.65 7.05 6.86
C GLU A 134 9.05 6.47 8.16
N SER A 135 7.95 5.73 8.06
CA SER A 135 7.24 5.15 9.22
C SER A 135 7.55 3.67 9.46
N ALA A 136 8.20 2.97 8.51
CA ALA A 136 8.35 1.51 8.53
C ALA A 136 8.98 0.99 9.83
N LYS A 137 10.05 1.64 10.30
CA LYS A 137 10.72 1.28 11.56
C LYS A 137 9.84 1.50 12.80
N LEU A 138 8.98 2.54 12.78
CA LEU A 138 8.04 2.80 13.87
C LEU A 138 6.96 1.72 13.92
N LEU A 139 6.38 1.38 12.77
CA LEU A 139 5.41 0.30 12.63
C LEU A 139 5.99 -1.04 13.09
N ALA A 140 7.17 -1.42 12.60
CA ALA A 140 7.86 -2.66 12.99
C ALA A 140 8.08 -2.75 14.51
N LYS A 141 8.50 -1.65 15.15
CA LYS A 141 8.67 -1.58 16.60
C LYS A 141 7.36 -1.78 17.36
N ARG A 142 6.23 -1.25 16.86
CA ARG A 142 4.94 -1.31 17.56
C ARG A 142 4.28 -2.69 17.47
N ILE A 143 4.47 -3.46 16.40
CA ILE A 143 3.86 -4.79 16.21
C ILE A 143 4.17 -5.76 17.38
N GLY A 144 5.40 -5.72 17.90
CA GLY A 144 5.86 -6.54 19.02
C GLY A 144 5.72 -5.89 20.40
N HIS A 145 5.11 -4.70 20.49
CA HIS A 145 5.12 -3.94 21.73
C HIS A 145 4.16 -4.53 22.78
N LYS A 146 4.63 -4.64 24.02
CA LYS A 146 3.90 -5.29 25.13
C LYS A 146 2.52 -4.71 25.42
N LYS A 147 2.28 -3.40 25.15
CA LYS A 147 0.97 -2.75 25.35
C LYS A 147 -0.08 -3.20 24.34
N LEU A 148 0.34 -3.70 23.18
CA LEU A 148 -0.54 -4.07 22.07
C LEU A 148 -0.67 -5.59 21.91
N LYS A 149 0.04 -6.37 22.74
CA LYS A 149 0.17 -7.84 22.60
C LYS A 149 -1.20 -8.56 22.58
N ASP A 150 -2.17 -8.01 23.29
CA ASP A 150 -3.52 -8.58 23.47
C ASP A 150 -4.55 -7.99 22.50
N ASP A 151 -4.21 -6.92 21.76
CA ASP A 151 -5.07 -6.30 20.75
C ASP A 151 -4.68 -6.80 19.35
N ASP A 152 -5.25 -7.93 18.95
CA ASP A 152 -4.99 -8.51 17.63
C ASP A 152 -5.48 -7.63 16.49
N ALA A 153 -6.53 -6.83 16.68
CA ALA A 153 -7.03 -5.93 15.65
C ALA A 153 -6.00 -4.84 15.33
N VAL A 154 -5.43 -4.20 16.36
CA VAL A 154 -4.37 -3.21 16.19
C VAL A 154 -3.09 -3.85 15.65
N ARG A 155 -2.67 -5.01 16.17
CA ARG A 155 -1.48 -5.70 15.66
C ARG A 155 -1.63 -6.10 14.20
N ARG A 156 -2.79 -6.64 13.81
CA ARG A 156 -3.11 -6.94 12.41
C ARG A 156 -3.00 -5.69 11.56
N ARG A 157 -3.58 -4.56 12.01
CA ARG A 157 -3.52 -3.30 11.26
C ARG A 157 -2.08 -2.77 11.11
N LEU A 158 -1.27 -2.85 12.16
CA LEU A 158 0.14 -2.46 12.12
C LEU A 158 0.94 -3.30 11.10
N ILE A 159 0.70 -4.61 11.05
CA ILE A 159 1.35 -5.52 10.08
C ILE A 159 0.98 -5.13 8.64
N LEU A 160 -0.30 -4.94 8.35
CA LEU A 160 -0.75 -4.52 7.01
C LEU A 160 -0.20 -3.15 6.62
N SER A 161 -0.17 -2.21 7.58
CA SER A 161 0.35 -0.87 7.36
C SER A 161 1.86 -0.90 7.11
N LEU A 162 2.61 -1.81 7.75
CA LEU A 162 4.02 -2.04 7.46
C LEU A 162 4.23 -2.51 6.02
N GLY A 163 3.42 -3.46 5.53
CA GLY A 163 3.46 -3.88 4.13
C GLY A 163 3.17 -2.74 3.15
N ARG A 164 2.20 -1.87 3.49
CA ARG A 164 1.84 -0.69 2.68
C ARG A 164 2.99 0.31 2.51
N THR A 165 3.92 0.39 3.47
CA THR A 165 5.11 1.25 3.34
C THR A 165 6.03 0.81 2.20
N LYS A 166 5.99 -0.49 1.81
CA LYS A 166 6.84 -1.12 0.80
C LYS A 166 8.34 -0.95 1.06
N ASP A 167 8.71 -0.60 2.30
CA ASP A 167 10.10 -0.41 2.68
C ASP A 167 10.74 -1.73 3.09
N GLU A 168 11.96 -1.96 2.58
CA GLU A 168 12.67 -3.22 2.80
C GLU A 168 13.03 -3.45 4.28
N SER A 169 13.12 -2.41 5.11
CA SER A 169 13.43 -2.58 6.53
C SER A 169 12.31 -3.29 7.30
N GLY A 170 11.10 -3.35 6.74
CA GLY A 170 9.97 -4.12 7.26
C GLY A 170 10.02 -5.62 6.96
N LEU A 171 10.78 -6.06 5.95
CA LEU A 171 10.72 -7.43 5.43
C LEU A 171 11.00 -8.48 6.50
N LYS A 172 12.09 -8.32 7.26
CA LYS A 172 12.46 -9.29 8.31
C LYS A 172 11.35 -9.44 9.35
N THR A 173 10.77 -8.33 9.80
CA THR A 173 9.67 -8.36 10.77
C THR A 173 8.45 -9.10 10.23
N LEU A 174 8.13 -8.93 8.95
CA LEU A 174 7.00 -9.62 8.31
C LEU A 174 7.31 -11.11 8.08
N GLN A 175 8.52 -11.46 7.64
CA GLN A 175 8.96 -12.86 7.47
C GLN A 175 8.94 -13.63 8.79
N ASP A 176 9.42 -13.02 9.89
CA ASP A 176 9.40 -13.62 11.22
C ASP A 176 7.95 -13.93 11.70
N LEU A 177 6.95 -13.20 11.19
CA LEU A 177 5.54 -13.40 11.53
C LEU A 177 4.86 -14.51 10.71
N LEU A 178 5.48 -15.02 9.65
CA LEU A 178 4.94 -16.13 8.84
C LEU A 178 4.83 -17.46 9.62
N VAL A 179 5.48 -17.56 10.78
CA VAL A 179 5.39 -18.72 11.68
C VAL A 179 4.70 -18.38 13.00
N HIS A 180 3.99 -17.25 13.07
CA HIS A 180 3.36 -16.79 14.30
C HIS A 180 2.24 -17.74 14.77
N ARG A 181 2.08 -17.88 16.09
CA ARG A 181 1.08 -18.78 16.70
C ARG A 181 -0.38 -18.36 16.44
N ARG A 182 -0.62 -17.05 16.30
CA ARG A 182 -1.94 -16.50 15.99
C ARG A 182 -2.13 -16.44 14.47
N PRO A 183 -3.06 -17.21 13.88
CA PRO A 183 -3.21 -17.31 12.43
C PRO A 183 -3.63 -15.98 11.79
N ILE A 184 -4.42 -15.15 12.48
CA ILE A 184 -4.79 -13.81 12.01
C ILE A 184 -3.57 -12.93 11.72
N LEU A 185 -2.54 -12.99 12.58
CA LEU A 185 -1.32 -12.20 12.40
C LEU A 185 -0.39 -12.84 11.35
N GLN A 186 -0.38 -14.17 11.27
CA GLN A 186 0.34 -14.92 10.24
C GLN A 186 -0.19 -14.59 8.84
N GLY A 187 -1.51 -14.63 8.66
CA GLY A 187 -2.18 -14.28 7.39
C GLY A 187 -1.95 -12.81 7.02
N ALA A 188 -2.03 -11.89 7.98
CA ALA A 188 -1.73 -10.48 7.73
C ALA A 188 -0.27 -10.25 7.32
N ALA A 189 0.68 -11.02 7.87
CA ALA A 189 2.08 -10.93 7.47
C ALA A 189 2.29 -11.40 6.03
N ALA A 190 1.63 -12.50 5.63
CA ALA A 190 1.64 -12.94 4.24
C ALA A 190 1.05 -11.88 3.30
N GLU A 191 -0.14 -11.34 3.63
CA GLU A 191 -0.79 -10.27 2.87
C GLU A 191 0.11 -9.03 2.71
N ALA A 192 0.74 -8.60 3.80
CA ALA A 192 1.68 -7.48 3.80
C ALA A 192 2.92 -7.74 2.94
N LEU A 193 3.47 -8.97 2.95
CA LEU A 193 4.57 -9.35 2.08
C LEU A 193 4.18 -9.36 0.60
N GLY A 194 2.90 -9.60 0.27
CA GLY A 194 2.36 -9.50 -1.07
C GLY A 194 2.42 -8.10 -1.70
N GLU A 195 2.66 -7.03 -0.92
CA GLU A 195 2.82 -5.66 -1.43
C GLU A 195 4.21 -5.38 -2.05
N TYR A 196 5.17 -6.27 -1.83
CA TYR A 196 6.57 -6.12 -2.23
C TYR A 196 6.87 -6.59 -3.67
N VAL A 197 5.91 -6.39 -4.58
CA VAL A 197 6.00 -6.82 -6.00
C VAL A 197 7.13 -6.14 -6.78
N LYS A 198 7.57 -4.96 -6.32
CA LYS A 198 8.64 -4.15 -6.94
C LYS A 198 10.04 -4.45 -6.38
N LEU A 199 10.17 -5.43 -5.48
CA LEU A 199 11.50 -5.87 -5.03
C LEU A 199 12.32 -6.39 -6.20
N LYS A 200 13.65 -6.29 -6.07
CA LYS A 200 14.57 -7.00 -6.97
C LYS A 200 14.20 -8.48 -6.98
N LEU A 201 14.16 -9.07 -8.18
CA LEU A 201 13.71 -10.44 -8.43
C LEU A 201 14.21 -11.46 -7.41
N LYS A 202 15.50 -11.42 -7.05
CA LYS A 202 16.09 -12.30 -6.02
C LYS A 202 15.36 -12.19 -4.67
N LYS A 203 15.20 -10.98 -4.14
CA LYS A 203 14.51 -10.77 -2.85
C LYS A 203 13.01 -11.10 -2.95
N ARG A 204 12.38 -10.78 -4.09
CA ARG A 204 10.97 -11.13 -4.35
C ARG A 204 10.76 -12.64 -4.31
N LYS A 205 11.70 -13.41 -4.88
CA LYS A 205 11.74 -14.88 -4.81
C LYS A 205 11.97 -15.41 -3.39
N ASP A 206 12.86 -14.78 -2.62
CA ASP A 206 13.08 -15.16 -1.22
C ASP A 206 11.78 -15.01 -0.40
N VAL A 207 11.10 -13.86 -0.55
CA VAL A 207 9.78 -13.61 0.07
C VAL A 207 8.73 -14.62 -0.40
N PHE A 208 8.66 -14.90 -1.70
CA PHE A 208 7.76 -15.90 -2.25
C PHE A 208 8.00 -17.29 -1.63
N GLU A 209 9.26 -17.72 -1.54
CA GLU A 209 9.62 -19.03 -1.00
C GLU A 209 9.24 -19.15 0.49
N ASP A 210 9.42 -18.08 1.27
CA ASP A 210 9.03 -18.06 2.68
C ASP A 210 7.52 -18.18 2.87
N ILE A 211 6.72 -17.46 2.07
CA ILE A 211 5.25 -17.58 2.08
C ILE A 211 4.85 -19.01 1.67
N LEU A 212 5.46 -19.57 0.62
CA LEU A 212 5.16 -20.93 0.16
C LEU A 212 5.50 -21.98 1.21
N LYS A 213 6.62 -21.84 1.93
CA LYS A 213 6.98 -22.72 3.06
C LYS A 213 5.95 -22.62 4.19
N ALA A 214 5.47 -21.42 4.50
CA ALA A 214 4.46 -21.23 5.53
C ALA A 214 3.10 -21.85 5.12
N LEU A 215 2.70 -21.72 3.85
CA LEU A 215 1.51 -22.35 3.30
C LEU A 215 1.60 -23.88 3.37
N ASP A 216 2.72 -24.45 2.92
CA ASP A 216 2.94 -25.90 2.97
C ASP A 216 2.93 -26.42 4.40
N SER A 217 3.53 -25.68 5.34
CA SER A 217 3.50 -26.05 6.76
C SER A 217 2.07 -26.07 7.32
N ALA A 218 1.22 -25.11 6.96
CA ALA A 218 -0.17 -25.09 7.39
C ALA A 218 -0.97 -26.24 6.75
N LYS A 219 -0.75 -26.51 5.46
CA LYS A 219 -1.40 -27.62 4.75
C LYS A 219 -0.97 -28.98 5.29
N ALA A 220 0.32 -29.18 5.55
CA ALA A 220 0.86 -30.41 6.11
C ALA A 220 0.28 -30.72 7.50
N ALA A 221 0.00 -29.71 8.33
CA ALA A 221 -0.67 -29.90 9.60
C ALA A 221 -2.09 -30.47 9.44
N VAL A 222 -2.83 -29.98 8.44
CA VAL A 222 -4.17 -30.51 8.10
C VAL A 222 -4.09 -31.93 7.53
N ASP A 223 -3.08 -32.23 6.72
CA ASP A 223 -2.91 -33.55 6.13
C ASP A 223 -2.44 -34.61 7.14
N ALA A 224 -1.72 -34.20 8.18
CA ALA A 224 -1.26 -35.07 9.25
C ALA A 224 -2.41 -35.60 10.12
N ASP A 225 -3.41 -34.75 10.38
CA ASP A 225 -4.66 -35.14 11.04
C ASP A 225 -5.83 -34.38 10.43
N VAL A 226 -6.56 -35.05 9.54
CA VAL A 226 -7.70 -34.47 8.83
C VAL A 226 -8.86 -34.09 9.75
N THR A 227 -8.88 -34.62 10.97
CA THR A 227 -9.92 -34.39 11.99
C THR A 227 -9.56 -33.31 13.00
N ASP A 228 -8.33 -32.78 12.98
CA ASP A 228 -7.89 -31.70 13.88
C ASP A 228 -8.58 -30.36 13.50
N PRO A 229 -9.53 -29.86 14.32
CA PRO A 229 -10.22 -28.62 14.02
C PRO A 229 -9.30 -27.39 14.15
N ILE A 230 -8.24 -27.46 14.97
CA ILE A 230 -7.31 -26.34 15.19
C ILE A 230 -6.40 -26.18 13.97
N ALA A 231 -5.87 -27.27 13.43
CA ALA A 231 -5.09 -27.25 12.20
C ALA A 231 -5.94 -26.75 11.02
N ARG A 232 -7.19 -27.21 10.93
CA ARG A 232 -8.14 -26.77 9.90
C ARG A 232 -8.43 -25.27 9.98
N ASP A 233 -8.83 -24.76 11.15
CA ASP A 233 -9.13 -23.33 11.37
C ASP A 233 -7.94 -22.43 11.05
N ARG A 234 -6.73 -22.83 11.48
CA ARG A 234 -5.49 -22.16 11.12
C ARG A 234 -5.30 -22.11 9.60
N TYR A 235 -5.42 -23.25 8.91
CA TYR A 235 -5.25 -23.31 7.47
C TYR A 235 -6.29 -22.48 6.72
N ASP A 236 -7.55 -22.54 7.11
CA ASP A 236 -8.64 -21.76 6.51
C ASP A 236 -8.40 -20.25 6.67
N THR A 237 -7.82 -19.83 7.81
CA THR A 237 -7.46 -18.43 8.06
C THR A 237 -6.29 -17.94 7.20
N VAL A 238 -5.27 -18.78 6.96
CA VAL A 238 -4.00 -18.33 6.34
C VAL A 238 -3.86 -18.66 4.86
N SER A 239 -4.59 -19.66 4.35
CA SER A 239 -4.41 -20.15 2.98
C SER A 239 -4.71 -19.08 1.92
N ALA A 240 -5.87 -18.40 2.02
CA ALA A 240 -6.27 -17.37 1.08
C ALA A 240 -5.30 -16.17 1.01
N PRO A 241 -4.89 -15.53 2.13
CA PRO A 241 -3.93 -14.42 2.05
C PRO A 241 -2.55 -14.88 1.54
N MET A 242 -2.11 -16.08 1.87
CA MET A 242 -0.84 -16.64 1.35
C MET A 242 -0.90 -16.86 -0.16
N MET A 243 -1.91 -17.57 -0.66
CA MET A 243 -2.05 -17.83 -2.11
C MET A 243 -2.23 -16.54 -2.92
N THR A 244 -2.98 -15.57 -2.38
CA THR A 244 -3.14 -14.25 -3.02
C THR A 244 -1.80 -13.51 -3.10
N SER A 245 -0.98 -13.61 -2.06
CA SER A 245 0.32 -12.95 -2.02
C SER A 245 1.33 -13.62 -2.96
N LEU A 246 1.32 -14.95 -3.04
CA LEU A 246 2.10 -15.69 -4.04
C LEU A 246 1.74 -15.23 -5.46
N ALA A 247 0.45 -15.14 -5.77
CA ALA A 247 -0.03 -14.65 -7.06
C ALA A 247 0.45 -13.23 -7.37
N ARG A 248 0.35 -12.30 -6.41
CA ARG A 248 0.82 -10.92 -6.59
C ARG A 248 2.32 -10.84 -6.85
N LEU A 249 3.13 -11.65 -6.17
CA LEU A 249 4.60 -11.59 -6.25
C LEU A 249 5.16 -12.10 -7.58
N CYS A 250 4.45 -13.00 -8.27
CA CYS A 250 4.92 -13.60 -9.52
C CYS A 250 4.04 -13.31 -10.74
N GLY A 251 2.88 -12.64 -10.56
CA GLY A 251 1.94 -12.33 -11.64
C GLY A 251 1.08 -13.50 -12.10
N GLU A 252 1.24 -14.69 -11.52
CA GLU A 252 0.56 -15.92 -11.94
C GLU A 252 -0.68 -16.22 -11.10
N ARG A 253 -1.60 -17.00 -11.67
CA ARG A 253 -2.81 -17.46 -10.98
C ARG A 253 -2.83 -18.97 -10.85
N VAL A 254 -2.79 -19.43 -9.61
CA VAL A 254 -2.78 -20.84 -9.23
C VAL A 254 -3.73 -21.03 -8.07
N ASN A 255 -4.51 -22.12 -8.09
CA ASN A 255 -5.69 -22.27 -7.23
C ASN A 255 -5.51 -23.28 -6.08
N SER A 256 -4.36 -23.95 -5.98
CA SER A 256 -4.08 -24.89 -4.89
C SER A 256 -2.63 -24.82 -4.38
N PRO A 257 -2.38 -25.17 -3.10
CA PRO A 257 -1.02 -25.25 -2.56
C PRO A 257 -0.09 -26.19 -3.34
N GLU A 258 -0.60 -27.36 -3.76
CA GLU A 258 0.19 -28.35 -4.48
C GLU A 258 0.64 -27.83 -5.85
N GLU A 259 -0.24 -27.10 -6.55
CA GLU A 259 0.11 -26.43 -7.79
C GLU A 259 1.12 -25.31 -7.57
N TRP A 260 1.01 -24.54 -6.47
CA TRP A 260 2.01 -23.52 -6.14
C TRP A 260 3.41 -24.10 -5.97
N ARG A 261 3.52 -25.24 -5.26
CA ARG A 261 4.80 -25.93 -5.10
C ARG A 261 5.35 -26.45 -6.42
N ARG A 262 4.50 -26.98 -7.31
CA ARG A 262 4.89 -27.40 -8.67
C ARG A 262 5.37 -26.21 -9.51
N TRP A 263 4.62 -25.11 -9.49
CA TRP A 263 4.98 -23.88 -10.19
C TRP A 263 6.33 -23.35 -9.73
N TRP A 264 6.56 -23.29 -8.41
CA TRP A 264 7.84 -22.86 -7.85
C TRP A 264 9.01 -23.71 -8.34
N ASN A 265 8.87 -25.03 -8.31
CA ASN A 265 9.94 -25.94 -8.75
C ASN A 265 10.32 -25.73 -10.22
N LYS A 266 9.35 -25.41 -11.07
CA LYS A 266 9.55 -25.09 -12.49
C LYS A 266 10.17 -23.70 -12.69
N ASN A 267 9.74 -22.70 -11.92
CA ASN A 267 10.01 -21.29 -12.22
C ASN A 267 11.01 -20.60 -11.29
N LYS A 268 11.51 -21.24 -10.23
CA LYS A 268 12.47 -20.62 -9.28
C LYS A 268 13.75 -20.10 -9.93
N LYS A 269 14.19 -20.70 -11.04
CA LYS A 269 15.35 -20.27 -11.83
C LYS A 269 14.99 -19.37 -13.02
N ALA A 270 13.71 -19.28 -13.39
CA ALA A 270 13.25 -18.45 -14.49
C ALA A 270 13.36 -16.96 -14.13
N ASP A 271 13.50 -16.10 -15.13
CA ASP A 271 13.26 -14.67 -14.95
C ASP A 271 11.75 -14.44 -14.93
N TRP A 272 11.24 -13.80 -13.88
CA TRP A 272 9.79 -13.53 -13.75
C TRP A 272 9.40 -12.20 -14.36
N ASP A 273 10.38 -11.34 -14.67
CA ASP A 273 10.16 -10.02 -15.26
C ASP A 273 10.44 -10.03 -16.79
N ALA A 274 10.82 -11.19 -17.36
CA ALA A 274 11.06 -11.35 -18.79
C ALA A 274 9.74 -11.28 -19.58
N GLY A 275 9.39 -10.09 -20.07
CA GLY A 275 8.18 -9.82 -20.84
C GLY A 275 7.46 -8.50 -20.51
N ASP A 276 7.92 -7.77 -19.48
CA ASP A 276 7.34 -6.49 -19.02
C ASP A 276 8.05 -5.24 -19.60
N ASP A 277 8.70 -5.35 -20.77
CA ASP A 277 9.36 -4.24 -21.49
C ASP A 277 8.37 -3.35 -22.28
#